data_AF-A0A432IFJ0-F1
#
_entry.id   AF-A0A432IFJ0-F1
#
_cell.length_a   1.000
_cell.length_b   1.000
_cell.length_c   1.000
_cell.angle_alpha   90.00
_cell.angle_beta   90.00
_cell.angle_gamma   90.00
#
_symmetry.space_group_name_H-M   'P 1'
#
loop_
_entity.id
_entity.type
_entity.pdbx_description
1 polymer ?
#
loop_
_entity_poly.entity_id
_entity_poly.type
_entity_poly.pdbx_seq_one_letter_code
_entity_poly.pdbx_strand_id
1 'polypeptide(L)'
;MVKKIIIRCPKCKKKMKISDKPAKYRCPHCGEVYKYTTLKKVISYPGRVVVGIFQTGNDIVKGIKTKYNNTRNAAKYMQQVKKNMKSNPNWSNVEREKNRMKEAEKTNKKSFFDKFKKK
;
A
#
# COMPACT_ATOMS: atom_id res chain seq x y z
N MET A 1 -20.73 -30.58 26.77
CA MET A 1 -19.55 -30.16 27.58
C MET A 1 -18.87 -28.96 26.92
N VAL A 2 -18.47 -27.96 27.70
CA VAL A 2 -17.86 -26.73 27.15
C VAL A 2 -16.34 -26.90 27.11
N LYS A 3 -15.74 -26.81 25.92
CA LYS A 3 -14.28 -26.85 25.77
C LYS A 3 -13.67 -25.64 26.49
N LYS A 4 -12.64 -25.87 27.30
CA LYS A 4 -11.89 -24.82 28.00
C LYS A 4 -10.60 -24.53 27.25
N ILE A 5 -10.28 -23.26 27.06
CA ILE A 5 -9.06 -22.79 26.39
C ILE A 5 -8.19 -22.00 27.36
N ILE A 6 -6.87 -22.07 27.15
CA ILE A 6 -5.89 -21.32 27.94
C ILE A 6 -5.49 -20.07 27.15
N ILE A 7 -5.79 -18.90 27.68
CA ILE A 7 -5.42 -17.61 27.09
C ILE A 7 -4.48 -16.85 28.02
N ARG A 8 -3.70 -15.90 27.48
CA ARG A 8 -2.93 -14.95 28.30
C ARG A 8 -3.74 -13.69 28.55
N CYS A 9 -3.75 -13.22 29.79
CA CYS A 9 -4.33 -11.93 30.15
C CYS A 9 -3.60 -10.79 29.42
N PRO A 10 -4.29 -9.80 28.82
CA PRO A 10 -3.63 -8.67 28.17
C PRO A 10 -2.82 -7.79 29.14
N LYS A 11 -3.27 -7.62 30.39
CA LYS A 11 -2.62 -6.75 31.38
C LYS A 11 -1.54 -7.46 32.18
N CYS A 12 -1.89 -8.57 32.85
CA CYS A 12 -0.93 -9.26 33.71
C CYS A 12 -0.09 -10.34 32.99
N LYS A 13 -0.38 -10.65 31.72
CA LYS A 13 0.31 -11.68 30.89
C LYS A 13 0.26 -13.11 31.45
N LYS A 14 -0.31 -13.32 32.65
CA LYS A 14 -0.53 -14.63 33.27
C LYS A 14 -1.56 -15.42 32.48
N LYS A 15 -1.38 -16.75 32.46
CA LYS A 15 -2.28 -17.68 31.78
C LYS A 15 -3.57 -17.82 32.60
N MET A 16 -4.72 -17.83 31.93
CA MET A 16 -6.02 -18.11 32.55
C MET A 16 -6.80 -19.12 31.72
N LYS A 17 -7.61 -19.95 32.40
CA LYS A 17 -8.52 -20.89 31.76
C LYS A 17 -9.86 -20.21 31.57
N ILE A 18 -10.32 -20.08 30.33
CA ILE A 18 -11.66 -19.59 30.00
C ILE A 18 -12.44 -20.66 29.25
N SER A 19 -13.75 -20.55 29.24
CA SER A 19 -14.60 -21.36 28.36
C SER A 19 -14.49 -20.86 26.92
N ASP A 20 -14.53 -21.75 25.93
CA ASP A 20 -14.56 -21.38 24.50
C ASP A 20 -15.96 -20.88 24.10
N LYS A 21 -16.40 -19.78 24.74
CA LYS A 21 -17.67 -19.11 24.50
C LYS A 21 -17.45 -17.61 24.44
N PRO A 22 -18.10 -16.87 23.54
CA PRO A 22 -17.99 -15.42 23.51
C PRO A 22 -18.66 -14.84 24.76
N ALA A 23 -17.86 -14.37 25.72
CA ALA A 23 -18.32 -13.80 26.98
C ALA A 23 -17.29 -12.84 27.58
N LYS A 24 -17.70 -12.14 28.63
CA LYS A 24 -16.82 -11.32 29.45
C LYS A 24 -16.23 -12.20 30.56
N TYR A 25 -14.92 -12.39 30.56
CA TYR A 25 -14.20 -13.17 31.56
C TYR A 25 -13.43 -12.27 32.49
N ARG A 26 -13.52 -12.50 33.80
CA ARG A 26 -12.73 -11.78 34.79
C ARG A 26 -11.39 -12.50 34.99
N CYS A 27 -10.28 -11.79 34.90
CA CYS A 27 -8.97 -12.37 35.17
C CYS A 27 -8.84 -12.70 36.67
N PRO A 28 -8.46 -13.95 37.03
CA PRO A 28 -8.29 -14.33 38.43
C PRO A 28 -7.08 -13.66 39.10
N HIS A 29 -6.14 -13.12 38.32
CA HIS A 29 -4.89 -12.56 38.86
C HIS A 29 -4.89 -11.03 38.99
N CYS A 30 -5.61 -10.32 38.11
CA CYS A 30 -5.62 -8.86 38.11
C CYS A 30 -7.02 -8.25 38.18
N GLY A 31 -8.07 -9.09 38.24
CA GLY A 31 -9.46 -8.65 38.35
C GLY A 31 -10.05 -7.98 37.11
N GLU A 32 -9.27 -7.78 36.06
CA GLU A 32 -9.70 -7.09 34.84
C GLU A 32 -10.62 -7.94 33.97
N VAL A 33 -11.59 -7.29 33.35
CA VAL A 33 -12.61 -7.94 32.51
C VAL A 33 -12.13 -8.02 31.06
N TYR A 34 -11.78 -9.21 30.63
CA TYR A 34 -11.44 -9.53 29.25
C TYR A 34 -12.70 -9.90 28.46
N LYS A 35 -13.04 -9.12 27.43
CA LYS A 35 -14.12 -9.45 26.49
C LYS A 35 -13.59 -10.41 25.41
N TYR A 36 -14.06 -11.65 25.42
CA TYR A 36 -13.80 -12.62 24.35
C TYR A 36 -14.95 -12.53 23.33
N THR A 37 -14.68 -11.92 22.18
CA THR A 37 -15.62 -11.78 21.05
C THR A 37 -15.17 -12.64 19.86
N THR A 38 -16.11 -13.02 18.99
CA THR A 38 -15.88 -13.84 17.79
C THR A 38 -14.81 -13.25 16.86
N LEU A 39 -14.76 -11.91 16.73
CA LEU A 39 -13.70 -11.20 16.01
C LEU A 39 -12.30 -11.43 16.60
N LYS A 40 -12.18 -11.50 17.93
CA LYS A 40 -10.90 -11.80 18.59
C LYS A 40 -10.50 -13.26 18.48
N LYS A 41 -11.44 -14.20 18.24
CA LYS A 41 -11.15 -15.62 17.99
C LYS A 41 -10.35 -15.83 16.68
N VAL A 42 -10.62 -15.01 15.66
CA VAL A 42 -9.89 -15.01 14.37
C VAL A 42 -8.48 -14.45 14.53
N ILE A 43 -8.32 -13.40 15.36
CA ILE A 43 -7.03 -12.72 15.58
C ILE A 43 -6.14 -13.49 16.58
N SER A 44 -6.72 -14.18 17.55
CA SER A 44 -5.99 -14.87 18.61
C SER A 44 -5.50 -16.28 18.26
N TYR A 45 -5.66 -16.74 17.01
CA TYR A 45 -5.07 -18.01 16.56
C TYR A 45 -3.56 -17.78 16.33
N PRO A 46 -2.69 -18.24 17.23
CA PRO A 46 -1.36 -17.66 17.43
C PRO A 46 -0.31 -18.06 16.39
N GLY A 47 -0.66 -18.84 15.36
CA GLY A 47 0.33 -19.47 14.47
C GLY A 47 0.43 -18.92 13.04
N ARG A 48 -0.63 -18.35 12.45
CA ARG A 48 -0.63 -18.08 10.99
C ARG A 48 -1.10 -16.69 10.55
N VAL A 49 -2.06 -16.08 11.23
CA VAL A 49 -2.70 -14.85 10.70
C VAL A 49 -1.89 -13.59 11.00
N VAL A 50 -1.24 -13.53 12.16
CA VAL A 50 -0.54 -12.31 12.60
C VAL A 50 0.72 -12.06 11.77
N VAL A 51 1.57 -13.06 11.56
CA VAL A 51 2.81 -12.91 10.74
C VAL A 51 2.47 -12.53 9.30
N GLY A 52 1.44 -13.16 8.72
CA GLY A 52 1.01 -12.89 7.35
C GLY A 52 0.50 -11.47 7.13
N ILE A 53 -0.32 -10.92 8.05
CA ILE A 53 -0.84 -9.55 7.91
C ILE A 53 0.27 -8.51 8.09
N PHE A 54 1.18 -8.71 9.05
CA PHE A 54 2.29 -7.77 9.28
C PHE A 54 3.31 -7.78 8.15
N GLN A 55 3.66 -8.94 7.57
CA GLN A 55 4.55 -9.00 6.40
C GLN A 55 3.91 -8.36 5.17
N THR A 56 2.65 -8.71 4.87
CA THR A 56 1.93 -8.17 3.71
C THR A 56 1.78 -6.65 3.81
N GLY A 57 1.46 -6.11 4.99
CA GLY A 57 1.38 -4.67 5.20
C GLY A 57 2.71 -3.95 4.96
N ASN A 58 3.82 -4.53 5.42
CA ASN A 58 5.14 -3.91 5.30
C ASN A 58 5.66 -3.91 3.85
N ASP A 59 5.35 -4.96 3.07
CA ASP A 59 5.71 -5.04 1.64
C ASP A 59 4.89 -4.08 0.77
N ILE A 60 3.60 -3.88 1.08
CA ILE A 60 2.77 -2.87 0.40
C ILE A 60 3.35 -1.46 0.62
N VAL A 61 3.73 -1.13 1.86
CA VAL A 61 4.31 0.18 2.19
C VAL A 61 5.66 0.38 1.51
N LYS A 62 6.53 -0.65 1.48
CA LYS A 62 7.81 -0.59 0.76
C LYS A 62 7.61 -0.41 -0.74
N GLY A 63 6.67 -1.14 -1.37
CA GLY A 63 6.37 -1.00 -2.79
C GLY A 63 5.90 0.40 -3.18
N ILE A 64 5.03 1.01 -2.36
CA ILE A 64 4.55 2.39 -2.56
C ILE A 64 5.70 3.40 -2.38
N LYS A 65 6.52 3.23 -1.34
CA LYS A 65 7.66 4.13 -1.06
C LYS A 65 8.70 4.10 -2.17
N THR A 66 9.01 2.91 -2.71
CA THR A 66 9.95 2.75 -3.83
C THR A 66 9.41 3.38 -5.11
N LYS A 67 8.13 3.17 -5.44
CA LYS A 67 7.50 3.85 -6.60
C LYS A 67 7.54 5.37 -6.46
N TYR A 68 7.21 5.91 -5.28
CA TYR A 68 7.24 7.35 -5.04
C TYR A 68 8.65 7.95 -5.18
N ASN A 69 9.66 7.31 -4.58
CA ASN A 69 11.04 7.77 -4.66
C ASN A 69 11.59 7.68 -6.09
N ASN A 70 11.28 6.62 -6.83
CA ASN A 70 11.70 6.47 -8.22
C ASN A 70 11.06 7.54 -9.11
N THR A 71 9.76 7.82 -8.97
CA THR A 71 9.09 8.89 -9.70
C THR A 71 9.68 10.26 -9.34
N ARG A 72 9.96 10.52 -8.07
CA ARG A 72 10.59 11.78 -7.63
C ARG A 72 12.00 11.95 -8.19
N ASN A 73 12.81 10.89 -8.19
CA ASN A 73 14.16 10.92 -8.75
C ASN A 73 14.14 11.07 -10.27
N ALA A 74 13.26 10.37 -10.98
CA ALA A 74 13.05 10.54 -12.41
C ALA A 74 12.62 11.98 -12.75
N ALA A 75 11.72 12.57 -11.96
CA ALA A 75 11.31 13.97 -12.15
C ALA A 75 12.47 14.95 -11.95
N LYS A 76 13.31 14.74 -10.92
CA LYS A 76 14.53 15.55 -10.70
C LYS A 76 15.52 15.41 -11.85
N TYR A 77 15.76 14.20 -12.33
CA TYR A 77 16.63 13.95 -13.49
C TYR A 77 16.10 14.65 -14.74
N MET A 78 14.80 14.51 -15.03
CA MET A 78 14.15 15.21 -16.14
C MET A 78 14.24 16.73 -16.03
N GLN A 79 14.13 17.28 -14.81
CA GLN A 79 14.33 18.73 -14.59
C GLN A 79 15.77 19.16 -14.83
N GLN A 80 16.77 18.38 -14.40
CA GLN A 80 18.18 18.66 -14.66
C GLN A 80 18.49 18.58 -16.16
N VAL A 81 18.03 17.53 -16.85
CA VAL A 81 18.16 17.41 -18.31
C VAL A 81 17.50 18.60 -19.00
N LYS A 82 16.30 19.00 -18.60
CA LYS A 82 15.62 20.18 -19.16
C LYS A 82 16.41 21.47 -18.95
N LYS A 83 17.06 21.64 -17.80
CA LYS A 83 17.93 22.80 -17.53
C LYS A 83 19.19 22.77 -18.40
N ASN A 84 19.84 21.61 -18.50
CA ASN A 84 21.05 21.45 -19.34
C ASN A 84 20.74 21.61 -20.83
N MET A 85 19.58 21.16 -21.30
CA MET A 85 19.13 21.37 -22.68
C MET A 85 18.83 22.84 -22.97
N LYS A 86 18.18 23.55 -22.04
CA LYS A 86 17.91 24.99 -22.18
C LYS A 86 19.18 25.86 -22.15
N SER A 87 20.23 25.38 -21.48
CA SER A 87 21.53 26.06 -21.43
C SER A 87 22.39 25.79 -22.67
N ASN A 88 22.00 24.88 -23.57
CA ASN A 88 22.74 24.57 -24.77
C ASN A 88 22.41 25.60 -25.88
N PRO A 89 23.39 26.19 -26.57
CA PRO A 89 23.16 27.19 -27.62
C PRO A 89 22.24 26.72 -28.77
N ASN A 90 22.08 25.39 -28.96
CA ASN A 90 21.23 24.81 -30.01
C ASN A 90 19.77 24.50 -29.54
N TRP A 91 19.34 25.02 -28.38
CA TRP A 91 18.03 24.74 -27.77
C TRP A 91 16.84 25.08 -28.66
N SER A 92 16.92 26.15 -29.47
CA SER A 92 15.80 26.60 -30.31
C SER A 92 15.47 25.60 -31.41
N ASN A 93 16.48 24.90 -31.96
CA ASN A 93 16.27 23.86 -32.97
C ASN A 93 15.61 22.62 -32.36
N VAL A 94 16.03 22.22 -31.15
CA VAL A 94 15.43 21.08 -30.43
C VAL A 94 13.96 21.36 -30.07
N GLU A 95 13.62 22.56 -29.62
CA GLU A 95 12.23 22.93 -29.31
C GLU A 95 11.36 22.97 -30.58
N ARG A 96 11.92 23.48 -31.69
CA ARG A 96 11.26 23.51 -33.00
C ARG A 96 11.00 22.10 -33.54
N GLU A 97 11.94 21.18 -33.40
CA GLU A 97 11.78 19.77 -33.79
C GLU A 97 10.70 19.07 -32.94
N LYS A 98 10.67 19.35 -31.65
CA LYS A 98 9.65 18.82 -30.73
C LYS A 98 8.24 19.33 -31.04
N ASN A 99 8.09 20.59 -31.44
CA ASN A 99 6.80 21.14 -31.87
C ASN A 99 6.33 20.51 -33.18
N ARG A 100 7.24 20.29 -34.14
CA ARG A 100 6.96 19.55 -35.37
C ARG A 100 6.51 18.12 -35.10
N MET A 101 7.18 17.40 -34.19
CA MET A 101 6.76 16.05 -33.79
C MET A 101 5.38 16.05 -33.12
N LYS A 102 5.07 17.02 -32.25
CA LYS A 102 3.74 17.13 -31.62
C LYS A 102 2.64 17.48 -32.61
N GLU A 103 2.91 18.31 -33.61
CA GLU A 103 1.96 18.61 -34.67
C GLU A 103 1.70 17.39 -35.55
N ALA A 104 2.75 16.63 -35.90
CA ALA A 104 2.65 15.35 -36.60
C ALA A 104 1.85 14.31 -35.78
N GLU A 105 2.09 14.24 -34.47
CA GLU A 105 1.34 13.33 -33.58
C GLU A 105 -0.13 13.75 -33.43
N LYS A 106 -0.42 15.06 -33.37
CA LYS A 106 -1.80 15.57 -33.34
C LYS A 106 -2.54 15.32 -34.66
N THR A 107 -1.88 15.48 -35.80
CA THR A 107 -2.46 15.17 -37.11
C THR A 107 -2.67 13.67 -37.28
N ASN A 108 -1.73 12.85 -36.83
CA ASN A 108 -1.88 11.39 -36.81
C ASN A 108 -3.00 10.93 -35.87
N LYS A 109 -3.12 11.51 -34.66
CA LYS A 109 -4.21 11.22 -33.71
C LYS A 109 -5.58 11.68 -34.21
N LYS A 110 -5.68 12.85 -34.85
CA LYS A 110 -6.92 13.29 -35.53
C LYS A 110 -7.30 12.28 -36.63
N SER A 111 -6.34 11.87 -37.45
CA SER A 111 -6.53 10.84 -38.48
C SER A 111 -6.96 9.48 -37.90
N PHE A 112 -6.43 9.10 -36.73
CA PHE A 112 -6.85 7.89 -36.01
C PHE A 112 -8.31 8.03 -35.53
N PHE A 113 -8.67 9.09 -34.81
CA PHE A 113 -10.03 9.30 -34.32
C PHE A 113 -11.07 9.47 -35.45
N ASP A 114 -10.71 10.09 -36.57
CA ASP A 114 -11.59 10.18 -37.76
C ASP A 114 -11.86 8.81 -38.39
N LYS A 115 -10.90 7.88 -38.34
CA LYS A 115 -11.08 6.50 -38.79
C LYS A 115 -12.00 5.69 -37.86
N PHE A 116 -12.07 6.04 -36.57
CA PHE A 116 -12.98 5.41 -35.61
C PHE A 116 -14.39 6.03 -35.58
N LYS A 117 -14.59 7.26 -36.07
CA LYS A 117 -15.91 7.91 -36.18
C LYS A 117 -16.70 7.55 -37.43
N LYS A 118 -16.06 6.91 -38.42
CA LYS A 118 -16.67 6.53 -39.71
C LYS A 118 -17.26 5.12 -39.72
N LYS A 119 -17.47 4.51 -38.55
CA LYS A 119 -18.08 3.19 -38.37
C LYS A 119 -19.27 3.27 -37.42
#